data_AF-A0A9D7CNV7-F1
#
_entry.id   AF-A0A9D7CNV7-F1
#
_cell.length_a   1.000
_cell.length_b   1.000
_cell.length_c   1.000
_cell.angle_alpha   90.00
_cell.angle_beta   90.00
_cell.angle_gamma   90.00
#
_symmetry.space_group_name_H-M   'P 1'
#
loop_
_entity.id
_entity.type
_entity.pdbx_description
1 polymer ?
#
loop_
_entity_poly.entity_id
_entity_poly.type
_entity_poly.pdbx_seq_one_letter_code
_entity_poly.pdbx_strand_id
1 'polypeptide(L)'
;MRLALALLMLIAAALSGCASLPGQRDVELEFRSDAAPAGDEALRQSIAQRLAAARVAAAVTVAGATVRVVVTDEAATTVRELLRWRGGVAFHREAKDAVGAPRSPDAVNAAVRDAAPGALALFYDPLGVDLARTRGAERAPLATTLGTPLLAEVTSDGRGIRLRVSAEVHAAIAKGSAPRGDGEVSTPVIVIRDDTVLGTAVLAGDDTVTVAVGDGLYAYTRADRLRAMLQSPELPPLTFVATKPLSPDFGMAALGLLLPLVLSCAWLAFVRRFDRLHPEPVWLVAVVFGLGALSVVPAAAIEIFWAKLSLATNPTFATMGGRLAAFPYALLIFTLVVGLTEEGVKLAAAAFVVRRREFDEPIDGIVYGVAAALGFAAVENVKYFALGRLAPSLVLARTFTSIPAHFFLAALWGYALGQTLLPGRSRGLVFRYFALAAILHGAFDALLSTRGLAPVALLLNLGLASAFVVLVRRALRRAAVGEEAPPLSRERSTILATGSPRAFRASAVAVHVAALLLVVLGVSAERPGAAPGVAFYGAALLALSLLVVSAWGLSATLPLDVVLDGTGITFAGSRRTWPSIAGATRSRAGPFHFFAIASSEGELRVGPLTLARAAELEERFRRVVPA
;
A
#
# COMPACT_ATOMS: atom_id res chain seq x y z
N MET A 1 -25.23 -17.21 0.67
CA MET A 1 -25.32 -17.15 -0.82
C MET A 1 -25.87 -15.82 -1.32
N ARG A 2 -27.11 -15.41 -0.98
CA ARG A 2 -27.68 -14.11 -1.41
C ARG A 2 -26.87 -12.89 -0.96
N LEU A 3 -26.29 -12.91 0.25
CA LEU A 3 -25.42 -11.83 0.74
C LEU A 3 -24.08 -11.76 0.00
N ALA A 4 -23.47 -12.91 -0.29
CA ALA A 4 -22.23 -12.97 -1.09
C ALA A 4 -22.46 -12.52 -2.53
N LEU A 5 -23.61 -12.88 -3.12
CA LEU A 5 -24.03 -12.42 -4.44
C LEU A 5 -24.32 -10.92 -4.44
N ALA A 6 -24.98 -10.39 -3.40
CA ALA A 6 -25.22 -8.95 -3.22
C ALA A 6 -23.91 -8.18 -3.00
N LEU A 7 -22.95 -8.75 -2.26
CA LEU A 7 -21.62 -8.18 -2.07
C LEU A 7 -20.82 -8.18 -3.37
N LEU A 8 -20.86 -9.28 -4.13
CA LEU A 8 -20.30 -9.37 -5.48
C LEU A 8 -20.96 -8.38 -6.45
N MET A 9 -22.28 -8.18 -6.36
CA MET A 9 -22.98 -7.18 -7.16
C MET A 9 -22.70 -5.75 -6.71
N LEU A 10 -22.50 -5.48 -5.42
CA LEU A 10 -22.08 -4.18 -4.89
C LEU A 10 -20.62 -3.86 -5.23
N ILE A 11 -19.74 -4.86 -5.16
CA ILE A 11 -18.35 -4.77 -5.65
C ILE A 11 -18.37 -4.56 -7.16
N ALA A 12 -19.17 -5.31 -7.92
CA ALA A 12 -19.35 -5.13 -9.37
C ALA A 12 -19.98 -3.76 -9.71
N ALA A 13 -20.89 -3.23 -8.89
CA ALA A 13 -21.47 -1.91 -9.06
C ALA A 13 -20.47 -0.79 -8.72
N ALA A 14 -19.67 -0.96 -7.66
CA ALA A 14 -18.56 -0.06 -7.33
C ALA A 14 -17.47 -0.10 -8.42
N LEU A 15 -17.28 -1.25 -9.06
CA LEU A 15 -16.41 -1.43 -10.22
C LEU A 15 -17.05 -1.01 -11.55
N SER A 16 -18.38 -0.87 -11.63
CA SER A 16 -19.09 -0.46 -12.87
C SER A 16 -18.95 1.03 -13.20
N GLY A 17 -18.41 1.82 -12.26
CA GLY A 17 -17.92 3.18 -12.51
C GLY A 17 -16.42 3.24 -12.85
N CYS A 18 -15.70 2.11 -12.88
CA CYS A 18 -14.31 2.07 -13.31
C CYS A 18 -14.28 2.08 -14.85
N ALA A 19 -13.59 3.06 -15.43
CA ALA A 19 -13.02 2.91 -16.76
C ALA A 19 -12.26 1.57 -16.79
N SER A 20 -12.47 0.79 -17.85
CA SER A 20 -11.97 -0.57 -18.11
C SER A 20 -10.79 -1.04 -17.24
N LEU A 21 -10.91 -2.24 -16.65
CA LEU A 21 -9.81 -2.90 -15.93
C LEU A 21 -8.56 -2.97 -16.84
N PRO A 22 -7.33 -2.82 -16.32
CA PRO A 22 -6.11 -3.15 -17.06
C PRO A 22 -6.21 -4.58 -17.59
N GLY A 23 -5.92 -4.76 -18.87
CA GLY A 23 -6.19 -5.99 -19.60
C GLY A 23 -7.62 -6.08 -20.16
N GLN A 24 -8.43 -5.03 -20.22
CA GLN A 24 -9.70 -4.99 -20.98
C GLN A 24 -9.67 -4.04 -22.20
N ARG A 25 -8.85 -2.99 -22.14
CA ARG A 25 -8.63 -2.02 -23.24
C ARG A 25 -7.15 -1.69 -23.38
N ASP A 26 -6.32 -2.71 -23.31
CA ASP A 26 -4.89 -2.54 -23.50
C ASP A 26 -4.59 -2.43 -25.00
N VAL A 27 -3.64 -1.56 -25.32
CA VAL A 27 -3.08 -1.44 -26.65
C VAL A 27 -1.59 -1.70 -26.61
N GLU A 28 -1.10 -2.42 -27.60
CA GLU A 28 0.31 -2.58 -27.87
C GLU A 28 0.74 -1.49 -28.85
N LEU A 29 1.67 -0.65 -28.42
CA LEU A 29 2.33 0.33 -29.27
C LEU A 29 3.63 -0.29 -29.79
N GLU A 30 3.76 -0.37 -31.11
CA GLU A 30 4.96 -0.88 -31.76
C GLU A 30 5.82 0.28 -32.26
N PHE A 31 7.11 0.24 -31.90
CA PHE A 31 8.13 1.16 -32.36
C PHE A 31 9.30 0.40 -32.97
N ARG A 32 9.97 1.02 -33.94
CA ARG A 32 11.21 0.54 -34.54
C ARG A 32 12.36 1.43 -34.09
N SER A 33 13.41 0.81 -33.54
CA SER A 33 14.66 1.48 -33.17
C SER A 33 15.62 1.48 -34.36
N ASP A 34 16.14 2.67 -34.71
CA ASP A 34 17.13 2.82 -35.78
C ASP A 34 18.57 2.57 -35.30
N ALA A 35 18.78 2.45 -33.99
CA ALA A 35 20.09 2.18 -33.39
C ALA A 35 20.19 0.74 -32.88
N ALA A 36 21.39 0.16 -32.97
CA ALA A 36 21.78 -1.00 -32.18
C ALA A 36 22.04 -0.53 -30.74
N PRO A 37 21.16 -0.83 -29.75
CA PRO A 37 21.43 -0.45 -28.38
C PRO A 37 22.62 -1.25 -27.85
N ALA A 38 23.14 -0.86 -26.68
CA ALA A 38 24.06 -1.64 -25.86
C ALA A 38 23.41 -2.95 -25.30
N GLY A 39 22.58 -3.63 -26.11
CA GLY A 39 21.72 -4.76 -25.77
C GLY A 39 20.25 -4.36 -25.55
N ASP A 40 19.35 -5.30 -25.86
CA ASP A 40 17.88 -5.15 -25.69
C ASP A 40 17.49 -4.75 -24.26
N GLU A 41 18.23 -5.25 -23.27
CA GLU A 41 17.99 -4.99 -21.86
C GLU A 41 18.22 -3.52 -21.47
N ALA A 42 19.31 -2.91 -21.97
CA ALA A 42 19.63 -1.52 -21.68
C ALA A 42 18.56 -0.58 -22.25
N LEU A 43 18.13 -0.82 -23.50
CA LEU A 43 17.06 -0.04 -24.13
C LEU A 43 15.74 -0.18 -23.36
N ARG A 44 15.40 -1.40 -22.97
CA ARG A 44 14.19 -1.66 -22.19
C ARG A 44 14.19 -0.93 -20.85
N GLN A 45 15.34 -0.92 -20.15
CA GLN A 45 15.48 -0.19 -18.89
C GLN A 45 15.34 1.32 -19.08
N SER A 46 15.95 1.90 -20.12
CA SER A 46 15.83 3.33 -20.42
C SER A 46 14.38 3.73 -20.72
N ILE A 47 13.67 2.92 -21.51
CA ILE A 47 12.24 3.14 -21.78
C ILE A 47 11.43 3.03 -20.48
N ALA A 48 11.63 1.98 -19.69
CA ALA A 48 10.92 1.77 -18.43
C ALA A 48 11.16 2.92 -17.44
N GLN A 49 12.39 3.42 -17.32
CA GLN A 49 12.73 4.56 -16.46
C GLN A 49 12.00 5.83 -16.90
N ARG A 50 11.92 6.08 -18.22
CA ARG A 50 11.20 7.24 -18.75
C ARG A 50 9.69 7.14 -18.50
N LEU A 51 9.09 5.99 -18.73
CA LEU A 51 7.65 5.77 -18.46
C LEU A 51 7.36 5.87 -16.96
N ALA A 52 8.25 5.36 -16.09
CA ALA A 52 8.14 5.50 -14.64
C ALA A 52 8.26 6.97 -14.18
N ALA A 53 9.15 7.77 -14.77
CA ALA A 53 9.25 9.21 -14.50
C ALA A 53 7.95 9.95 -14.86
N ALA A 54 7.27 9.50 -15.92
CA ALA A 54 5.95 10.00 -16.32
C ALA A 54 4.80 9.44 -15.46
N ARG A 55 5.06 8.50 -14.55
CA ARG A 55 4.07 7.70 -13.79
C ARG A 55 3.10 6.92 -14.69
N VAL A 56 3.59 6.49 -15.86
CA VAL A 56 2.84 5.61 -16.75
C VAL A 56 3.19 4.17 -16.43
N ALA A 57 2.19 3.40 -16.00
CA ALA A 57 2.33 1.96 -15.87
C ALA A 57 2.30 1.32 -17.26
N ALA A 58 3.41 0.69 -17.66
CA ALA A 58 3.55 0.09 -18.98
C ALA A 58 4.40 -1.19 -18.90
N ALA A 59 4.02 -2.20 -19.69
CA ALA A 59 4.88 -3.36 -19.93
C ALA A 59 5.71 -3.13 -21.20
N VAL A 60 7.03 -3.18 -21.09
CA VAL A 60 7.96 -2.91 -22.19
C VAL A 60 8.68 -4.19 -22.57
N THR A 61 8.65 -4.55 -23.85
CA THR A 61 9.44 -5.64 -24.42
C THR A 61 10.29 -5.11 -25.58
N VAL A 62 11.53 -5.56 -25.64
CA VAL A 62 12.49 -5.19 -26.69
C VAL A 62 13.04 -6.49 -27.25
N ALA A 63 13.02 -6.61 -28.58
CA ALA A 63 13.56 -7.74 -29.31
C ALA A 63 14.25 -7.22 -30.58
N GLY A 64 15.58 -7.11 -30.55
CA GLY A 64 16.36 -6.48 -31.62
C GLY A 64 15.93 -5.04 -31.89
N ALA A 65 15.49 -4.75 -33.12
CA ALA A 65 15.04 -3.41 -33.51
C ALA A 65 13.58 -3.11 -33.14
N THR A 66 12.83 -4.09 -32.63
CA THR A 66 11.40 -3.93 -32.32
C THR A 66 11.22 -3.65 -30.83
N VAL A 67 10.50 -2.58 -30.53
CA VAL A 67 10.09 -2.19 -29.19
C VAL A 67 8.57 -2.25 -29.12
N ARG A 68 8.03 -3.01 -28.17
CA ARG A 68 6.59 -3.09 -27.91
C ARG A 68 6.28 -2.60 -26.51
N VAL A 69 5.29 -1.73 -26.42
CA VAL A 69 4.87 -1.12 -25.16
C VAL A 69 3.38 -1.33 -24.98
N VAL A 70 2.99 -2.09 -23.96
CA VAL A 70 1.60 -2.36 -23.62
C VAL A 70 1.14 -1.39 -22.55
N VAL A 71 0.08 -0.65 -22.87
CA VAL A 71 -0.52 0.39 -22.02
C VAL A 71 -2.03 0.39 -22.19
N THR A 72 -2.74 1.08 -21.29
CA THR A 72 -4.16 1.37 -21.49
C THR A 72 -4.36 2.28 -22.71
N ASP A 73 -5.50 2.17 -23.38
CA ASP A 73 -5.90 3.04 -24.49
C ASP A 73 -5.80 4.54 -24.13
N GLU A 74 -6.18 4.92 -22.92
CA GLU A 74 -6.06 6.28 -22.39
C GLU A 74 -4.60 6.78 -22.36
N ALA A 75 -3.64 5.91 -22.01
CA ALA A 75 -2.22 6.25 -21.93
C ALA A 75 -1.48 6.16 -23.28
N ALA A 76 -2.14 5.66 -24.33
CA ALA A 76 -1.50 5.37 -25.60
C ALA A 76 -0.88 6.60 -26.27
N THR A 77 -1.59 7.73 -26.26
CA THR A 77 -1.10 8.98 -26.86
C THR A 77 0.09 9.53 -26.08
N THR A 78 -0.03 9.58 -24.76
CA THR A 78 1.02 9.96 -23.82
C THR A 78 2.31 9.17 -24.06
N VAL A 79 2.21 7.85 -24.22
CA VAL A 79 3.39 6.98 -24.42
C VAL A 79 4.02 7.19 -25.79
N ARG A 80 3.22 7.37 -26.85
CA ARG A 80 3.77 7.69 -28.19
C ARG A 80 4.64 8.95 -28.15
N GLU A 81 4.16 10.00 -27.50
CA GLU A 81 4.92 11.25 -27.38
C GLU A 81 6.13 11.10 -26.44
N LEU A 82 6.07 10.27 -25.39
CA LEU A 82 7.20 9.97 -24.49
C LEU A 82 8.38 9.33 -25.20
N LEU A 83 8.09 8.37 -26.07
CA LEU A 83 9.12 7.52 -26.66
C LEU A 83 9.71 8.12 -27.94
N ARG A 84 9.00 9.04 -28.60
CA ARG A 84 9.55 9.83 -29.71
C ARG A 84 10.55 10.90 -29.26
N TRP A 85 10.49 11.33 -28.01
CA TRP A 85 11.42 12.31 -27.47
C TRP A 85 12.85 11.73 -27.43
N ARG A 86 13.84 12.51 -27.86
CA ARG A 86 15.24 12.06 -27.88
C ARG A 86 16.01 12.36 -26.60
N GLY A 87 15.47 13.16 -25.69
CA GLY A 87 16.15 13.59 -24.46
C GLY A 87 16.59 15.07 -24.47
N GLY A 88 16.61 15.71 -25.63
CA GLY A 88 17.01 17.11 -25.78
C GLY A 88 15.96 18.10 -25.26
N VAL A 89 16.43 19.26 -24.81
CA VAL A 89 15.62 20.41 -24.42
C VAL A 89 16.04 21.60 -25.27
N ALA A 90 15.07 22.31 -25.85
CA ALA A 90 15.29 23.49 -26.66
C ALA A 90 14.90 24.75 -25.90
N PHE A 91 15.65 25.82 -26.11
CA PHE A 91 15.43 27.12 -25.51
C PHE A 91 14.95 28.09 -26.58
N HIS A 92 13.81 28.75 -26.38
CA HIS A 92 13.22 29.69 -27.34
C HIS A 92 13.01 31.07 -26.72
N ARG A 93 13.13 32.11 -27.53
CA ARG A 93 12.80 33.47 -27.09
C ARG A 93 11.29 33.58 -26.90
N GLU A 94 10.87 34.22 -25.82
CA GLU A 94 9.45 34.54 -25.63
C GLU A 94 9.02 35.60 -26.67
N ALA A 95 8.07 35.24 -27.54
CA ALA A 95 7.47 36.18 -28.48
C ALA A 95 6.49 37.11 -27.73
N LYS A 96 6.43 38.41 -28.10
CA LYS A 96 5.51 39.40 -27.49
C LYS A 96 4.05 38.96 -27.49
N ASP A 97 3.66 38.14 -28.47
CA ASP A 97 2.28 37.68 -28.70
C ASP A 97 2.10 36.17 -28.51
N ALA A 98 2.95 35.49 -27.72
CA ALA A 98 2.72 34.09 -27.36
C ALA A 98 1.49 33.98 -26.43
N VAL A 99 0.30 34.02 -27.01
CA VAL A 99 -0.99 33.95 -26.33
C VAL A 99 -1.21 32.50 -25.90
N GLY A 100 -1.00 32.19 -24.62
CA GLY A 100 -1.56 30.98 -24.02
C GLY A 100 -0.66 30.13 -23.12
N ALA A 101 0.66 30.39 -23.05
CA ALA A 101 1.50 29.80 -22.00
C ALA A 101 1.29 30.60 -20.70
N PRO A 102 1.10 29.94 -19.54
CA PRO A 102 0.97 30.67 -18.28
C PRO A 102 2.28 31.42 -17.99
N ARG A 103 2.21 32.76 -18.07
CA ARG A 103 3.36 33.68 -18.05
C ARG A 103 3.91 33.98 -16.66
N SER A 104 3.24 33.49 -15.62
CA SER A 104 3.64 33.69 -14.23
C SER A 104 3.31 32.46 -13.39
N PRO A 105 4.01 32.24 -12.27
CA PRO A 105 3.61 31.28 -11.24
C PRO A 105 2.14 31.37 -10.86
N ASP A 106 1.57 32.58 -10.81
CA ASP A 106 0.16 32.82 -10.51
C ASP A 106 -0.79 32.35 -11.62
N ALA A 107 -0.40 32.52 -12.89
CA ALA A 107 -1.16 32.01 -14.03
C ALA A 107 -1.15 30.47 -14.08
N VAL A 108 -0.01 29.85 -13.73
CA VAL A 108 0.10 28.39 -13.57
C VAL A 108 -0.82 27.94 -12.43
N ASN A 109 -0.80 28.63 -11.30
CA ASN A 109 -1.61 28.29 -10.14
C ASN A 109 -3.11 28.52 -10.39
N ALA A 110 -3.50 29.54 -11.15
CA ALA A 110 -4.89 29.77 -11.56
C ALA A 110 -5.41 28.65 -12.45
N ALA A 111 -4.63 28.25 -13.46
CA ALA A 111 -4.99 27.13 -14.33
C ALA A 111 -5.18 25.82 -13.56
N VAL A 112 -4.41 25.59 -12.49
CA VAL A 112 -4.57 24.41 -11.62
C VAL A 112 -5.80 24.51 -10.72
N ARG A 113 -6.14 25.72 -10.23
CA ARG A 113 -7.35 25.95 -9.40
C ARG A 113 -8.64 25.76 -10.20
N ASP A 114 -8.65 26.19 -11.46
CA ASP A 114 -9.84 26.17 -12.31
C ASP A 114 -10.05 24.81 -13.02
N ALA A 115 -9.13 23.87 -12.87
CA ALA A 115 -9.22 22.54 -13.44
C ALA A 115 -10.29 21.68 -12.73
N ALA A 116 -11.17 21.05 -13.51
CA ALA A 116 -12.22 20.18 -12.96
C ALA A 116 -11.64 19.01 -12.13
N PRO A 117 -12.35 18.50 -11.11
CA PRO A 117 -11.88 17.36 -10.31
C PRO A 117 -11.71 16.11 -11.20
N GLY A 118 -10.46 15.71 -11.43
CA GLY A 118 -10.09 14.64 -12.40
C GLY A 118 -9.27 15.16 -13.58
N ALA A 119 -9.43 16.43 -13.97
CA ALA A 119 -8.59 17.11 -14.94
C ALA A 119 -7.17 17.38 -14.40
N LEU A 120 -6.96 17.25 -13.08
CA LEU A 120 -5.64 17.33 -12.44
C LEU A 120 -4.66 16.26 -12.94
N ALA A 121 -5.16 15.15 -13.51
CA ALA A 121 -4.35 14.13 -14.19
C ALA A 121 -4.10 14.46 -15.67
N LEU A 122 -5.00 15.23 -16.32
CA LEU A 122 -4.95 15.58 -17.74
C LEU A 122 -4.13 16.86 -18.01
N PHE A 123 -4.26 17.90 -17.19
CA PHE A 123 -3.39 19.09 -17.27
C PHE A 123 -1.97 18.84 -16.78
N TYR A 124 -1.78 17.72 -16.08
CA TYR A 124 -0.52 17.35 -15.47
C TYR A 124 -0.01 16.01 -15.98
N ASP A 125 -0.47 15.58 -17.16
CA ASP A 125 0.35 14.73 -17.99
C ASP A 125 1.45 15.64 -18.58
N PRO A 126 2.75 15.45 -18.29
CA PRO A 126 3.82 16.25 -18.91
C PRO A 126 3.87 16.12 -20.44
N LEU A 127 2.92 15.40 -21.05
CA LEU A 127 2.72 15.19 -22.48
C LEU A 127 1.36 15.68 -22.98
N GLY A 128 0.53 16.23 -22.11
CA GLY A 128 -0.87 16.58 -22.36
C GLY A 128 -1.17 18.07 -22.29
N VAL A 129 -0.18 18.95 -22.52
CA VAL A 129 -0.49 20.36 -22.79
C VAL A 129 -0.98 20.44 -24.23
N ASP A 130 -2.29 20.58 -24.37
CA ASP A 130 -3.07 20.87 -25.58
C ASP A 130 -2.20 21.39 -26.76
N LEU A 131 -1.82 20.47 -27.67
CA LEU A 131 -1.02 20.68 -28.89
C LEU A 131 -1.55 21.84 -29.76
N ALA A 132 -2.79 22.29 -29.53
CA ALA A 132 -3.38 23.43 -30.20
C ALA A 132 -2.69 24.78 -29.87
N ARG A 133 -2.05 24.93 -28.70
CA ARG A 133 -1.51 26.23 -28.24
C ARG A 133 -0.05 26.52 -28.63
N THR A 134 0.71 25.55 -29.13
CA THR A 134 2.14 25.71 -29.46
C THR A 134 2.43 26.14 -30.89
N ARG A 135 1.39 26.34 -31.73
CA ARG A 135 1.54 26.79 -33.12
C ARG A 135 2.11 28.21 -33.31
N GLY A 136 2.30 28.98 -32.24
CA GLY A 136 2.64 30.42 -32.29
C GLY A 136 4.04 30.83 -31.79
N ALA A 137 4.92 29.91 -31.38
CA ALA A 137 6.28 30.27 -31.00
C ALA A 137 7.19 30.32 -32.24
N GLU A 138 8.05 31.34 -32.37
CA GLU A 138 9.00 31.45 -33.48
C GLU A 138 9.81 30.16 -33.64
N ARG A 139 9.81 29.63 -34.87
CA ARG A 139 10.18 28.24 -35.22
C ARG A 139 11.67 27.89 -35.10
N ALA A 140 12.52 28.80 -34.63
CA ALA A 140 13.96 28.55 -34.47
C ALA A 140 14.37 28.60 -32.98
N PRO A 141 14.95 27.52 -32.42
CA PRO A 141 15.49 27.55 -31.06
C PRO A 141 16.65 28.56 -30.99
N LEU A 142 16.73 29.31 -29.89
CA LEU A 142 17.90 30.13 -29.54
C LEU A 142 19.15 29.24 -29.39
N ALA A 143 18.96 28.07 -28.78
CA ALA A 143 19.97 27.02 -28.68
C ALA A 143 19.29 25.68 -28.34
N THR A 144 19.93 24.59 -28.73
CA THR A 144 19.50 23.23 -28.38
C THR A 144 20.57 22.60 -27.49
N THR A 145 20.19 22.09 -26.32
CA THR A 145 21.12 21.25 -25.54
C THR A 145 21.04 19.83 -26.10
N LEU A 146 22.09 19.41 -26.80
CA LEU A 146 22.29 18.02 -27.22
C LEU A 146 23.66 17.59 -26.69
N GLY A 147 23.66 16.59 -25.80
CA GLY A 147 24.88 15.92 -25.37
C GLY A 147 25.40 16.30 -23.99
N THR A 148 24.79 15.70 -22.97
CA THR A 148 25.28 15.31 -21.63
C THR A 148 24.03 15.07 -20.76
N PRO A 149 24.06 14.20 -19.72
CA PRO A 149 22.89 14.06 -18.85
C PRO A 149 22.60 15.42 -18.25
N LEU A 150 21.46 15.99 -18.65
CA LEU A 150 21.01 17.30 -18.23
C LEU A 150 20.98 17.31 -16.70
N LEU A 151 21.91 18.03 -16.07
CA LEU A 151 21.98 18.16 -14.62
C LEU A 151 20.82 19.05 -14.18
N ALA A 152 19.67 18.39 -13.96
CA ALA A 152 18.45 18.99 -13.46
C ALA A 152 18.37 18.84 -11.94
N GLU A 153 18.60 19.93 -11.22
CA GLU A 153 18.48 19.97 -9.77
C GLU A 153 17.24 20.75 -9.37
N VAL A 154 16.39 20.15 -8.54
CA VAL A 154 15.31 20.92 -7.89
C VAL A 154 15.96 21.93 -6.96
N THR A 155 15.55 23.20 -7.06
CA THR A 155 16.03 24.28 -6.20
C THR A 155 15.86 23.95 -4.71
N SER A 156 16.64 24.59 -3.85
CA SER A 156 16.57 24.40 -2.40
C SER A 156 15.14 24.67 -1.87
N ASP A 157 14.51 25.72 -2.38
CA ASP A 157 13.13 26.10 -2.08
C ASP A 157 12.09 25.20 -2.74
N GLY A 158 12.48 24.32 -3.66
CA GLY A 158 11.63 23.36 -4.36
C GLY A 158 10.68 23.94 -5.42
N ARG A 159 10.80 25.23 -5.75
CA ARG A 159 9.88 25.93 -6.68
C ARG A 159 10.42 26.11 -8.10
N GLY A 160 11.63 25.64 -8.35
CA GLY A 160 12.24 25.66 -9.67
C GLY A 160 13.10 24.44 -9.93
N ILE A 161 13.54 24.31 -11.18
CA ILE A 161 14.55 23.35 -11.59
C ILE A 161 15.71 24.12 -12.19
N ARG A 162 16.88 24.00 -11.57
CA ARG A 162 18.15 24.49 -12.12
C ARG A 162 18.67 23.49 -13.13
N LEU A 163 18.92 23.99 -14.32
CA LEU A 163 19.53 23.26 -15.43
C LEU A 163 20.89 23.88 -15.68
N ARG A 164 21.96 23.09 -15.62
CA ARG A 164 23.25 23.54 -16.14
C ARG A 164 23.22 23.52 -17.67
N VAL A 165 23.59 24.63 -18.29
CA VAL A 165 23.63 24.77 -19.76
C VAL A 165 25.08 24.92 -20.24
N SER A 166 25.35 24.63 -21.52
CA SER A 166 26.66 24.87 -22.10
C SER A 166 26.94 26.37 -22.22
N ALA A 167 28.23 26.75 -22.30
CA ALA A 167 28.62 28.14 -22.51
C ALA A 167 28.01 28.74 -23.80
N GLU A 168 27.83 27.93 -24.84
CA GLU A 168 27.18 28.32 -26.09
C GLU A 168 25.70 28.67 -25.89
N VAL A 169 24.96 27.83 -25.15
CA VAL A 169 23.56 28.07 -24.80
C VAL A 169 23.44 29.29 -23.89
N HIS A 170 24.32 29.42 -22.90
CA HIS A 170 24.37 30.58 -22.00
C HIS A 170 24.57 31.88 -22.80
N ALA A 171 25.56 31.92 -23.70
CA ALA A 171 25.83 33.08 -24.54
C ALA A 171 24.68 33.41 -25.49
N ALA A 172 24.01 32.40 -26.06
CA ALA A 172 22.84 32.59 -26.92
C ALA A 172 21.65 33.23 -26.18
N ILE A 173 21.41 32.82 -24.92
CA ILE A 173 20.38 33.41 -24.07
C ILE A 173 20.78 34.84 -23.65
N ALA A 174 22.03 35.05 -23.21
CA ALA A 174 22.54 36.32 -22.71
C ALA A 174 22.60 37.42 -23.79
N LYS A 175 22.89 37.07 -25.05
CA LYS A 175 22.91 38.00 -26.19
C LYS A 175 21.56 38.66 -26.47
N GLY A 176 20.48 38.12 -25.90
CA GLY A 176 19.11 38.59 -26.05
C GLY A 176 18.56 39.44 -24.91
N SER A 177 19.33 39.69 -23.86
CA SER A 177 18.85 40.18 -22.58
C SER A 177 18.90 41.69 -22.44
N ALA A 178 17.90 42.28 -21.78
CA ALA A 178 17.94 43.66 -21.29
C ALA A 178 18.21 43.67 -19.78
N PRO A 179 19.11 44.52 -19.26
CA PRO A 179 19.38 44.58 -17.82
C PRO A 179 18.19 45.18 -17.05
N ARG A 180 17.83 44.58 -15.90
CA ARG A 180 17.06 45.25 -14.84
C ARG A 180 18.02 45.79 -13.77
N GLY A 181 17.59 46.86 -13.09
CA GLY A 181 18.41 47.72 -12.22
C GLY A 181 18.93 47.09 -10.92
N ASP A 182 18.72 45.79 -10.74
CA ASP A 182 19.12 44.94 -9.61
C ASP A 182 20.25 43.96 -9.94
N GLY A 183 20.76 43.96 -11.18
CA GLY A 183 21.89 43.11 -11.59
C GLY A 183 21.49 41.68 -11.99
N GLU A 184 20.20 41.34 -11.92
CA GLU A 184 19.64 40.11 -12.50
C GLU A 184 19.28 40.32 -13.98
N VAL A 185 19.86 39.47 -14.84
CA VAL A 185 19.59 39.47 -16.28
C VAL A 185 18.44 38.50 -16.57
N SER A 186 17.18 38.96 -16.46
CA SER A 186 16.03 38.12 -16.77
C SER A 186 15.70 38.16 -18.27
N THR A 187 16.20 37.19 -19.04
CA THR A 187 15.54 36.85 -20.32
C THR A 187 14.56 35.72 -20.04
N PRO A 188 13.25 35.95 -20.07
CA PRO A 188 12.30 34.84 -20.03
C PRO A 188 12.49 34.04 -21.32
N VAL A 189 13.01 32.83 -21.16
CA VAL A 189 13.17 31.86 -22.24
C VAL A 189 12.10 30.81 -22.05
N ILE A 190 11.46 30.39 -23.14
CA ILE A 190 10.54 29.27 -23.10
C ILE A 190 11.36 27.99 -23.26
N VAL A 191 11.23 27.09 -22.30
CA VAL A 191 11.81 25.75 -22.37
C VAL A 191 10.82 24.86 -23.09
N ILE A 192 11.23 24.33 -24.24
CA ILE A 192 10.39 23.50 -25.10
C ILE A 192 10.99 22.10 -25.22
N ARG A 193 10.11 21.10 -25.21
CA ARG A 193 10.36 19.71 -25.55
C ARG A 193 9.57 19.40 -26.82
N ASP A 194 10.25 19.25 -27.96
CA ASP A 194 9.63 19.07 -29.27
C ASP A 194 8.57 20.17 -29.52
N ASP A 195 7.28 19.87 -29.37
CA ASP A 195 6.16 20.83 -29.49
C ASP A 195 5.48 21.17 -28.15
N THR A 196 6.07 20.78 -27.01
CA THR A 196 5.50 20.94 -25.65
C THR A 196 6.27 21.97 -24.83
N VAL A 197 5.58 22.99 -24.32
CA VAL A 197 6.17 23.98 -23.41
C VAL A 197 6.32 23.37 -22.01
N LEU A 198 7.56 23.26 -21.53
CA LEU A 198 7.89 22.79 -20.19
C LEU A 198 7.77 23.90 -19.13
N GLY A 199 8.00 25.16 -19.52
CA GLY A 199 7.90 26.31 -18.63
C GLY A 199 8.73 27.50 -19.12
N THR A 200 8.74 28.57 -18.32
CA THR A 200 9.63 29.71 -18.52
C THR A 200 10.88 29.57 -17.66
N ALA A 201 11.99 30.06 -18.19
CA ALA A 201 13.32 29.92 -17.63
C ALA A 201 13.97 31.29 -17.47
N VAL A 202 14.73 31.46 -16.39
CA VAL A 202 15.56 32.65 -16.14
C VAL A 202 17.03 32.23 -16.10
N LEU A 203 17.89 32.96 -16.82
CA LEU A 203 19.33 32.77 -16.80
C LEU A 203 19.90 33.29 -15.48
N ALA A 204 20.57 32.44 -14.72
CA ALA A 204 21.36 32.83 -13.57
C ALA A 204 22.81 33.10 -14.00
N GLY A 205 23.55 33.87 -13.18
CA GLY A 205 24.91 34.30 -13.50
C GLY A 205 25.98 33.18 -13.50
N ASP A 206 25.62 31.92 -13.22
CA ASP A 206 26.51 30.79 -12.95
C ASP A 206 26.38 29.62 -13.96
N ASP A 207 26.18 29.92 -15.25
CA ASP A 207 25.90 28.93 -16.31
C ASP A 207 24.67 28.04 -16.05
N THR A 208 23.79 28.48 -15.15
CA THR A 208 22.54 27.79 -14.86
C THR A 208 21.32 28.55 -15.34
N VAL A 209 20.30 27.81 -15.71
CA VAL A 209 18.98 28.32 -16.07
C VAL A 209 17.99 27.73 -15.08
N THR A 210 17.19 28.57 -14.43
CA THR A 210 16.15 28.12 -13.51
C THR A 210 14.80 28.12 -14.23
N VAL A 211 14.23 26.94 -14.43
CA VAL A 211 12.86 26.77 -14.93
C VAL A 211 11.90 26.94 -13.76
N ALA A 212 11.04 27.95 -13.81
CA ALA A 212 10.02 28.16 -12.80
C ALA A 212 8.91 27.12 -12.97
N VAL A 213 8.57 26.43 -11.90
CA VAL A 213 7.46 25.46 -11.89
C VAL A 213 6.27 25.96 -11.06
N GLY A 214 6.21 27.27 -10.83
CA GLY A 214 5.16 27.97 -10.09
C GLY A 214 5.36 27.99 -8.58
N ASP A 215 4.33 28.37 -7.83
CA ASP A 215 4.39 28.57 -6.37
C ASP A 215 3.51 27.59 -5.57
N GLY A 216 3.75 27.52 -4.26
CA GLY A 216 2.96 26.73 -3.31
C GLY A 216 3.26 25.23 -3.30
N LEU A 217 2.38 24.43 -2.67
CA LEU A 217 2.58 23.00 -2.44
C LEU A 217 2.79 22.19 -3.74
N TYR A 218 2.16 22.64 -4.83
CA TYR A 218 2.30 22.00 -6.14
C TYR A 218 3.68 22.13 -6.71
N ALA A 219 4.32 23.29 -6.56
CA ALA A 219 5.61 23.59 -7.17
C ALA A 219 6.64 22.50 -6.86
N TYR A 220 6.65 21.98 -5.63
CA TYR A 220 7.50 20.87 -5.23
C TYR A 220 7.23 19.58 -6.01
N THR A 221 5.97 19.15 -6.07
CA THR A 221 5.58 17.92 -6.79
C THR A 221 5.81 18.09 -8.30
N ARG A 222 5.65 19.32 -8.80
CA ARG A 222 5.88 19.70 -10.20
C ARG A 222 7.35 19.66 -10.57
N ALA A 223 8.20 20.34 -9.78
CA ALA A 223 9.64 20.35 -9.90
C ALA A 223 10.19 18.92 -9.88
N ASP A 224 9.64 18.10 -9.00
CA ASP A 224 10.06 16.74 -8.82
C ASP A 224 9.77 15.84 -10.03
N ARG A 225 8.54 15.92 -10.56
CA ARG A 225 8.15 15.16 -11.75
C ARG A 225 8.91 15.62 -12.98
N LEU A 226 9.03 16.93 -13.18
CA LEU A 226 9.77 17.47 -14.32
C LEU A 226 11.27 17.13 -14.21
N ARG A 227 11.87 17.15 -13.02
CA ARG A 227 13.25 16.65 -12.81
C ARG A 227 13.37 15.19 -13.22
N ALA A 228 12.49 14.32 -12.75
CA ALA A 228 12.53 12.89 -13.09
C ALA A 228 12.43 12.67 -14.60
N MET A 229 11.58 13.44 -15.28
CA MET A 229 11.46 13.42 -16.74
C MET A 229 12.75 13.86 -17.44
N LEU A 230 13.31 15.01 -17.05
CA LEU A 230 14.53 15.58 -17.62
C LEU A 230 15.78 14.72 -17.37
N GLN A 231 15.80 13.96 -16.27
CA GLN A 231 16.88 13.03 -15.93
C GLN A 231 16.69 11.64 -16.53
N SER A 232 15.58 11.38 -17.23
CA SER A 232 15.38 10.08 -17.88
C SER A 232 16.41 9.88 -19.02
N PRO A 233 16.87 8.64 -19.27
CA PRO A 233 17.92 8.42 -20.26
C PRO A 233 17.53 8.87 -21.66
N GLU A 234 18.50 9.27 -22.48
CA GLU A 234 18.30 9.47 -23.91
C GLU A 234 17.86 8.14 -24.56
N LEU A 235 16.90 8.22 -25.48
CA LEU A 235 16.45 7.07 -26.25
C LEU A 235 16.98 7.18 -27.68
N PRO A 236 17.30 6.05 -28.32
CA PRO A 236 17.59 6.05 -29.75
C PRO A 236 16.35 6.54 -30.54
N PRO A 237 16.51 6.92 -31.82
CA PRO A 237 15.38 7.21 -32.67
C PRO A 237 14.39 6.04 -32.69
N LEU A 238 13.19 6.27 -32.15
CA LEU A 238 12.09 5.33 -32.16
C LEU A 238 11.03 5.83 -33.15
N THR A 239 10.87 5.10 -34.25
CA THR A 239 9.83 5.35 -35.24
C THR A 239 8.57 4.58 -34.84
N PHE A 240 7.47 5.29 -34.60
CA PHE A 240 6.18 4.66 -34.33
C PHE A 240 5.69 3.89 -35.57
N VAL A 241 5.30 2.64 -35.38
CA VAL A 241 4.85 1.74 -36.46
C VAL A 241 3.34 1.61 -36.44
N ALA A 242 2.77 1.15 -35.32
CA ALA A 242 1.35 0.87 -35.22
C ALA A 242 0.87 0.84 -33.76
N THR A 243 -0.45 1.00 -33.59
CA THR A 243 -1.18 0.65 -32.36
C THR A 243 -2.00 -0.60 -32.65
N LYS A 244 -1.80 -1.66 -31.88
CA LYS A 244 -2.57 -2.90 -31.98
C LYS A 244 -3.42 -3.06 -30.72
N PRO A 245 -4.76 -3.13 -30.83
CA PRO A 245 -5.59 -3.46 -29.68
C PRO A 245 -5.28 -4.89 -29.24
N LEU A 246 -5.07 -5.08 -27.94
CA LEU A 246 -4.87 -6.39 -27.37
C LEU A 246 -6.21 -7.00 -26.96
N SER A 247 -6.33 -8.31 -27.13
CA SER A 247 -7.41 -9.06 -26.51
C SER A 247 -7.31 -8.94 -25.00
N PRO A 248 -8.44 -8.91 -24.27
CA PRO A 248 -8.39 -8.83 -22.84
C PRO A 248 -7.54 -9.93 -22.19
N ASP A 249 -6.60 -9.57 -21.32
CA ASP A 249 -5.83 -10.53 -20.51
C ASP A 249 -6.64 -10.91 -19.28
N PHE A 250 -7.57 -11.85 -19.49
CA PHE A 250 -8.41 -12.38 -18.42
C PHE A 250 -7.59 -13.06 -17.32
N GLY A 251 -6.38 -13.57 -17.60
CA GLY A 251 -5.52 -14.21 -16.61
C GLY A 251 -4.92 -13.19 -15.64
N MET A 252 -4.34 -12.11 -16.16
CA MET A 252 -3.80 -11.01 -15.36
C MET A 252 -4.90 -10.28 -14.60
N ALA A 253 -6.06 -10.05 -15.23
CA ALA A 253 -7.23 -9.46 -14.57
C ALA A 253 -7.74 -10.36 -13.44
N ALA A 254 -7.84 -11.68 -13.67
CA ALA A 254 -8.21 -12.63 -12.63
C ALA A 254 -7.18 -12.64 -11.49
N LEU A 255 -5.88 -12.56 -11.78
CA LEU A 255 -4.85 -12.49 -10.75
C LEU A 255 -4.99 -11.23 -9.88
N GLY A 256 -5.16 -10.06 -10.50
CA GLY A 256 -5.32 -8.79 -9.77
C GLY A 256 -6.61 -8.73 -8.94
N LEU A 257 -7.66 -9.44 -9.36
CA LEU A 257 -8.94 -9.54 -8.63
C LEU A 257 -8.92 -10.60 -7.53
N LEU A 258 -8.42 -11.80 -7.83
CA LEU A 258 -8.53 -12.96 -6.95
C LEU A 258 -7.41 -13.03 -5.92
N LEU A 259 -6.20 -12.58 -6.25
CA LEU A 259 -5.07 -12.72 -5.33
C LEU A 259 -5.26 -11.95 -4.02
N PRO A 260 -5.65 -10.65 -4.02
CA PRO A 260 -5.93 -9.93 -2.77
C PRO A 260 -7.04 -10.61 -1.95
N LEU A 261 -8.10 -11.09 -2.62
CA LEU A 261 -9.20 -11.78 -1.97
C LEU A 261 -8.77 -13.09 -1.32
N VAL A 262 -8.03 -13.94 -2.06
CA VAL A 262 -7.51 -15.22 -1.56
C VAL A 262 -6.59 -15.01 -0.37
N LEU A 263 -5.67 -14.03 -0.46
CA LEU A 263 -4.75 -13.74 0.64
C LEU A 263 -5.49 -13.17 1.87
N SER A 264 -6.45 -12.28 1.67
CA SER A 264 -7.32 -11.80 2.75
C SER A 264 -8.09 -12.95 3.41
N CYS A 265 -8.66 -13.88 2.64
CA CYS A 265 -9.32 -15.06 3.20
C CYS A 265 -8.34 -15.99 3.93
N ALA A 266 -7.10 -16.13 3.45
CA ALA A 266 -6.07 -16.93 4.12
C ALA A 266 -5.66 -16.33 5.48
N TRP A 267 -5.46 -15.00 5.55
CA TRP A 267 -5.20 -14.30 6.81
C TRP A 267 -6.38 -14.38 7.78
N LEU A 268 -7.61 -14.32 7.26
CA LEU A 268 -8.83 -14.48 8.07
C LEU A 268 -8.92 -15.90 8.64
N ALA A 269 -8.64 -16.92 7.82
CA ALA A 269 -8.58 -18.30 8.28
C ALA A 269 -7.49 -18.48 9.34
N PHE A 270 -6.34 -17.82 9.19
CA PHE A 270 -5.25 -17.84 10.16
C PHE A 270 -5.66 -17.21 11.51
N VAL A 271 -6.20 -15.98 11.53
CA VAL A 271 -6.55 -15.32 12.81
C VAL A 271 -7.60 -16.10 13.59
N ARG A 272 -8.56 -16.72 12.88
CA ARG A 272 -9.59 -17.55 13.50
C ARG A 272 -9.05 -18.81 14.18
N ARG A 273 -7.83 -19.26 13.88
CA ARG A 273 -7.23 -20.42 14.58
C ARG A 273 -6.79 -20.09 16.01
N PHE A 274 -6.68 -18.80 16.35
CA PHE A 274 -6.35 -18.38 17.72
C PHE A 274 -7.55 -18.44 18.65
N ASP A 275 -8.75 -18.26 18.10
CA ASP A 275 -10.01 -18.54 18.75
C ASP A 275 -10.27 -20.06 18.69
N ARG A 276 -10.00 -20.72 19.81
CA ARG A 276 -10.08 -22.19 19.93
C ARG A 276 -11.30 -22.65 20.71
N LEU A 277 -11.84 -21.79 21.56
CA LEU A 277 -12.81 -22.20 22.57
C LEU A 277 -14.24 -22.07 22.02
N HIS A 278 -14.59 -20.88 21.56
CA HIS A 278 -15.89 -20.61 20.96
C HIS A 278 -15.73 -20.02 19.57
N PRO A 279 -15.26 -20.83 18.58
CA PRO A 279 -15.02 -20.35 17.23
C PRO A 279 -16.19 -19.55 16.66
N GLU A 280 -15.93 -18.30 16.33
CA GLU A 280 -16.98 -17.39 15.85
C GLU A 280 -17.74 -17.97 14.65
N PRO A 281 -19.08 -17.84 14.58
CA PRO A 281 -19.81 -18.46 13.50
C PRO A 281 -19.40 -17.85 12.16
N VAL A 282 -19.09 -18.72 11.20
CA VAL A 282 -18.49 -18.34 9.90
C VAL A 282 -19.31 -17.27 9.19
N TRP A 283 -20.64 -17.33 9.31
CA TRP A 283 -21.54 -16.37 8.69
C TRP A 283 -21.36 -14.95 9.26
N LEU A 284 -21.13 -14.80 10.57
CA LEU A 284 -21.00 -13.50 11.21
C LEU A 284 -19.65 -12.88 10.87
N VAL A 285 -18.58 -13.68 10.88
CA VAL A 285 -17.27 -13.27 10.37
C VAL A 285 -17.38 -12.83 8.90
N ALA A 286 -18.10 -13.57 8.06
CA ALA A 286 -18.32 -13.21 6.65
C ALA A 286 -19.13 -11.90 6.49
N VAL A 287 -20.11 -11.65 7.37
CA VAL A 287 -20.85 -10.38 7.41
C VAL A 287 -19.91 -9.22 7.74
N VAL A 288 -19.07 -9.36 8.78
CA VAL A 288 -18.12 -8.30 9.18
C VAL A 288 -17.08 -8.05 8.09
N PHE A 289 -16.57 -9.11 7.45
CA PHE A 289 -15.72 -9.00 6.27
C PHE A 289 -16.42 -8.24 5.14
N GLY A 290 -17.67 -8.58 4.83
CA GLY A 290 -18.46 -7.89 3.81
C GLY A 290 -18.73 -6.41 4.14
N LEU A 291 -19.01 -6.08 5.40
CA LEU A 291 -19.17 -4.70 5.84
C LEU A 291 -17.87 -3.91 5.77
N GLY A 292 -16.74 -4.55 6.07
CA GLY A 292 -15.41 -3.98 5.86
C GLY A 292 -15.10 -3.72 4.38
N ALA A 293 -15.46 -4.66 3.50
CA ALA A 293 -15.35 -4.46 2.05
C ALA A 293 -16.21 -3.28 1.56
N LEU A 294 -17.44 -3.16 2.08
CA LEU A 294 -18.35 -2.07 1.77
C LEU A 294 -17.86 -0.71 2.32
N SER A 295 -17.12 -0.71 3.44
CA SER A 295 -16.66 0.52 4.08
C SER A 295 -15.59 1.28 3.30
N VAL A 296 -15.03 0.70 2.23
CA VAL A 296 -14.22 1.42 1.23
C VAL A 296 -15.01 2.56 0.57
N VAL A 297 -16.32 2.41 0.38
CA VAL A 297 -17.17 3.44 -0.25
C VAL A 297 -17.23 4.73 0.59
N PRO A 298 -17.64 4.70 1.88
CA PRO A 298 -17.61 5.90 2.71
C PRO A 298 -16.19 6.42 2.95
N ALA A 299 -15.16 5.57 3.05
CA ALA A 299 -13.77 6.04 3.13
C ALA A 299 -13.38 6.88 1.91
N ALA A 300 -13.61 6.35 0.70
CA ALA A 300 -13.33 7.06 -0.53
C ALA A 300 -14.11 8.38 -0.64
N ALA A 301 -15.38 8.41 -0.21
CA ALA A 301 -16.17 9.64 -0.21
C ALA A 301 -15.59 10.72 0.72
N ILE A 302 -15.17 10.33 1.93
CA ILE A 302 -14.55 11.24 2.91
C ILE A 302 -13.18 11.73 2.41
N GLU A 303 -12.34 10.85 1.86
CA GLU A 303 -11.05 11.22 1.29
C GLU A 303 -11.20 12.16 0.09
N ILE A 304 -12.16 11.89 -0.82
CA ILE A 304 -12.46 12.78 -1.94
C ILE A 304 -12.93 14.15 -1.43
N PHE A 305 -13.75 14.18 -0.38
CA PHE A 305 -14.18 15.43 0.24
C PHE A 305 -12.97 16.24 0.75
N TRP A 306 -12.08 15.62 1.53
CA TRP A 306 -10.87 16.29 2.02
C TRP A 306 -9.92 16.72 0.89
N ALA A 307 -9.80 15.90 -0.14
CA ALA A 307 -8.98 16.22 -1.31
C ALA A 307 -9.54 17.40 -2.11
N LYS A 308 -10.86 17.63 -2.10
CA LYS A 308 -11.54 18.76 -2.75
C LYS A 308 -11.63 20.00 -1.87
N LEU A 309 -11.65 19.85 -0.55
CA LEU A 309 -11.78 20.96 0.39
C LEU A 309 -10.59 21.92 0.29
N SER A 310 -9.38 21.38 0.26
CA SER A 310 -8.15 22.13 0.08
C SER A 310 -7.04 21.23 -0.45
N LEU A 311 -6.11 21.85 -1.17
CA LEU A 311 -4.85 21.24 -1.56
C LEU A 311 -4.03 20.80 -0.36
N ALA A 312 -4.06 21.61 0.70
CA ALA A 312 -3.31 21.35 1.91
C ALA A 312 -3.87 20.14 2.70
N THR A 313 -5.01 19.60 2.30
CA THR A 313 -5.62 18.40 2.87
C THR A 313 -5.64 17.23 1.89
N ASN A 314 -5.05 17.39 0.70
CA ASN A 314 -5.01 16.34 -0.31
C ASN A 314 -3.78 15.44 -0.10
N PRO A 315 -3.96 14.15 0.26
CA PRO A 315 -2.85 13.23 0.54
C PRO A 315 -1.88 13.05 -0.64
N THR A 316 -2.36 13.24 -1.88
CA THR A 316 -1.56 13.13 -3.11
C THR A 316 -0.36 14.08 -3.14
N PHE A 317 -0.49 15.24 -2.51
CA PHE A 317 0.54 16.29 -2.48
C PHE A 317 1.27 16.40 -1.15
N ALA A 318 0.87 15.60 -0.16
CA ALA A 318 1.35 15.73 1.22
C ALA A 318 2.86 15.52 1.36
N THR A 319 3.47 14.72 0.48
CA THR A 319 4.93 14.47 0.50
C THR A 319 5.74 15.45 -0.35
N MET A 320 5.09 16.38 -1.05
CA MET A 320 5.76 17.38 -1.90
C MET A 320 6.76 16.76 -2.88
N GLY A 321 6.37 15.68 -3.58
CA GLY A 321 7.28 14.90 -4.43
C GLY A 321 8.21 13.94 -3.67
N GLY A 322 7.74 13.40 -2.53
CA GLY A 322 8.52 12.45 -1.73
C GLY A 322 9.72 13.04 -0.99
N ARG A 323 9.71 14.34 -0.70
CA ARG A 323 10.79 15.05 -0.01
C ARG A 323 10.81 14.70 1.48
N LEU A 324 11.99 14.41 2.01
CA LEU A 324 12.15 14.09 3.44
C LEU A 324 11.71 15.23 4.37
N ALA A 325 11.98 16.49 4.00
CA ALA A 325 11.57 17.66 4.78
C ALA A 325 10.04 17.80 4.90
N ALA A 326 9.26 17.21 3.98
CA ALA A 326 7.80 17.23 4.03
C ALA A 326 7.23 16.12 4.93
N PHE A 327 8.07 15.22 5.48
CA PHE A 327 7.61 14.07 6.26
C PHE A 327 6.70 14.42 7.44
N PRO A 328 6.97 15.45 8.28
CA PRO A 328 6.07 15.79 9.39
C PRO A 328 4.68 16.20 8.92
N TYR A 329 4.61 16.95 7.82
CA TYR A 329 3.35 17.36 7.21
C TYR A 329 2.64 16.18 6.55
N ALA A 330 3.37 15.31 5.83
CA ALA A 330 2.83 14.08 5.28
C ALA A 330 2.23 13.19 6.36
N LEU A 331 2.96 12.95 7.46
CA LEU A 331 2.49 12.16 8.60
C LEU A 331 1.19 12.73 9.16
N LEU A 332 1.09 14.05 9.33
CA LEU A 332 -0.11 14.72 9.81
C LEU A 332 -1.30 14.49 8.86
N ILE A 333 -1.13 14.76 7.56
CA ILE A 333 -2.22 14.64 6.58
C ILE A 333 -2.64 13.18 6.38
N PHE A 334 -1.70 12.25 6.23
CA PHE A 334 -2.03 10.84 6.12
C PHE A 334 -2.73 10.33 7.38
N THR A 335 -2.31 10.76 8.58
CA THR A 335 -3.00 10.38 9.82
C THR A 335 -4.43 10.92 9.86
N LEU A 336 -4.61 12.23 9.63
CA LEU A 336 -5.90 12.88 9.82
C LEU A 336 -6.92 12.56 8.73
N VAL A 337 -6.45 12.42 7.48
CA VAL A 337 -7.32 12.23 6.32
C VAL A 337 -7.49 10.75 5.98
N VAL A 338 -6.41 9.97 5.94
CA VAL A 338 -6.46 8.56 5.55
C VAL A 338 -6.63 7.67 6.77
N GLY A 339 -5.69 7.70 7.72
CA GLY A 339 -5.67 6.82 8.89
C GLY A 339 -6.93 6.92 9.75
N LEU A 340 -7.38 8.13 10.12
CA LEU A 340 -8.61 8.31 10.91
C LEU A 340 -9.86 7.85 10.16
N THR A 341 -9.94 8.17 8.86
CA THR A 341 -11.08 7.83 8.02
C THR A 341 -11.19 6.31 7.86
N GLU A 342 -10.13 5.68 7.38
CA GLU A 342 -10.14 4.26 7.08
C GLU A 342 -10.29 3.39 8.32
N GLU A 343 -9.50 3.65 9.37
CA GLU A 343 -9.64 2.89 10.63
C GLU A 343 -10.99 3.15 11.29
N GLY A 344 -11.55 4.36 11.12
CA GLY A 344 -12.83 4.75 11.69
C GLY A 344 -13.98 3.98 11.04
N VAL A 345 -14.00 3.90 9.70
CA VAL A 345 -15.04 3.16 8.98
C VAL A 345 -14.90 1.63 9.16
N LYS A 346 -13.68 1.10 9.31
CA LYS A 346 -13.44 -0.32 9.62
C LYS A 346 -13.93 -0.65 11.04
N LEU A 347 -13.61 0.19 12.02
CA LEU A 347 -14.12 0.05 13.39
C LEU A 347 -15.64 0.12 13.41
N ALA A 348 -16.26 1.06 12.69
CA ALA A 348 -17.71 1.16 12.59
C ALA A 348 -18.35 -0.10 11.97
N ALA A 349 -17.72 -0.68 10.93
CA ALA A 349 -18.15 -1.93 10.32
C ALA A 349 -18.12 -3.12 11.28
N ALA A 350 -17.19 -3.14 12.24
CA ALA A 350 -17.11 -4.18 13.27
C ALA A 350 -17.93 -3.86 14.55
N ALA A 351 -18.22 -2.60 14.85
CA ALA A 351 -18.73 -2.18 16.16
C ALA A 351 -20.07 -2.81 16.59
N PHE A 352 -20.89 -3.26 15.63
CA PHE A 352 -22.17 -3.91 15.96
C PHE A 352 -22.00 -5.26 16.67
N VAL A 353 -20.86 -5.94 16.50
CA VAL A 353 -20.58 -7.25 17.12
C VAL A 353 -20.57 -7.16 18.65
N VAL A 354 -20.24 -6.01 19.23
CA VAL A 354 -20.24 -5.82 20.70
C VAL A 354 -21.61 -6.02 21.33
N ARG A 355 -22.70 -5.93 20.55
CA ARG A 355 -24.08 -6.18 20.99
C ARG A 355 -24.57 -7.60 20.67
N ARG A 356 -23.73 -8.42 20.06
CA ARG A 356 -24.04 -9.79 19.66
C ARG A 356 -23.72 -10.72 20.83
N ARG A 357 -24.46 -11.83 20.89
CA ARG A 357 -24.30 -12.87 21.93
C ARG A 357 -23.07 -13.74 21.64
N GLU A 358 -22.66 -13.73 20.38
CA GLU A 358 -21.48 -14.40 19.85
C GLU A 358 -20.18 -13.70 20.28
N PHE A 359 -20.21 -12.39 20.61
CA PHE A 359 -19.05 -11.66 21.11
C PHE A 359 -18.89 -11.87 22.61
N ASP A 360 -18.23 -12.96 23.00
CA ASP A 360 -18.15 -13.44 24.37
C ASP A 360 -16.73 -13.71 24.90
N GLU A 361 -15.70 -13.56 24.07
CA GLU A 361 -14.28 -13.65 24.43
C GLU A 361 -13.46 -12.40 24.03
N PRO A 362 -12.41 -12.01 24.79
CA PRO A 362 -11.55 -10.89 24.42
C PRO A 362 -10.82 -11.06 23.08
N ILE A 363 -10.62 -12.29 22.60
CA ILE A 363 -9.98 -12.57 21.30
C ILE A 363 -10.89 -12.21 20.13
N ASP A 364 -12.21 -12.27 20.30
CA ASP A 364 -13.22 -11.95 19.28
C ASP A 364 -13.08 -10.55 18.75
N GLY A 365 -12.68 -9.61 19.61
CA GLY A 365 -12.39 -8.24 19.21
C GLY A 365 -11.30 -8.17 18.14
N ILE A 366 -10.24 -8.97 18.29
CA ILE A 366 -9.19 -9.09 17.28
C ILE A 366 -9.73 -9.78 16.03
N VAL A 367 -10.48 -10.89 16.18
CA VAL A 367 -11.03 -11.66 15.05
C VAL A 367 -11.96 -10.79 14.18
N TYR A 368 -12.93 -10.12 14.78
CA TYR A 368 -13.85 -9.23 14.07
C TYR A 368 -13.19 -7.97 13.54
N GLY A 369 -12.27 -7.38 14.29
CA GLY A 369 -11.53 -6.21 13.82
C GLY A 369 -10.71 -6.51 12.57
N VAL A 370 -9.96 -7.61 12.62
CA VAL A 370 -9.21 -8.13 11.47
C VAL A 370 -10.14 -8.50 10.32
N ALA A 371 -11.30 -9.12 10.57
CA ALA A 371 -12.25 -9.46 9.52
C ALA A 371 -12.70 -8.22 8.74
N ALA A 372 -13.05 -7.13 9.43
CA ALA A 372 -13.42 -5.87 8.78
C ALA A 372 -12.26 -5.29 7.96
N ALA A 373 -11.05 -5.28 8.50
CA ALA A 373 -9.89 -4.72 7.81
C ALA A 373 -9.43 -5.55 6.61
N LEU A 374 -9.53 -6.88 6.66
CA LEU A 374 -9.20 -7.75 5.53
C LEU A 374 -10.22 -7.62 4.39
N GLY A 375 -11.49 -7.39 4.72
CA GLY A 375 -12.53 -7.06 3.75
C GLY A 375 -12.25 -5.73 3.06
N PHE A 376 -11.92 -4.69 3.84
CA PHE A 376 -11.51 -3.39 3.32
C PHE A 376 -10.29 -3.51 2.40
N ALA A 377 -9.23 -4.17 2.88
CA ALA A 377 -7.97 -4.33 2.15
C ALA A 377 -8.14 -5.12 0.84
N ALA A 378 -9.04 -6.11 0.81
CA ALA A 378 -9.34 -6.86 -0.41
C ALA A 378 -9.91 -5.95 -1.51
N VAL A 379 -10.92 -5.14 -1.18
CA VAL A 379 -11.54 -4.21 -2.14
C VAL A 379 -10.59 -3.06 -2.48
N GLU A 380 -9.82 -2.55 -1.52
CA GLU A 380 -8.88 -1.47 -1.75
C GLU A 380 -7.78 -1.86 -2.75
N ASN A 381 -7.17 -3.04 -2.59
CA ASN A 381 -6.15 -3.52 -3.52
C ASN A 381 -6.71 -3.77 -4.93
N VAL A 382 -7.94 -4.28 -5.01
CA VAL A 382 -8.68 -4.40 -6.27
C VAL A 382 -8.95 -3.03 -6.91
N LYS A 383 -9.38 -2.03 -6.13
CA LYS A 383 -9.61 -0.65 -6.60
C LYS A 383 -8.35 -0.05 -7.22
N TYR A 384 -7.21 -0.19 -6.57
CA TYR A 384 -5.94 0.35 -7.09
C TYR A 384 -5.51 -0.33 -8.40
N PHE A 385 -5.75 -1.64 -8.53
CA PHE A 385 -5.51 -2.36 -9.78
C PHE A 385 -6.50 -1.95 -10.87
N ALA A 386 -7.80 -1.94 -10.55
CA ALA A 386 -8.89 -1.65 -11.48
C ALA A 386 -8.81 -0.24 -12.09
N LEU A 387 -8.31 0.74 -11.34
CA LEU A 387 -8.16 2.13 -11.80
C LEU A 387 -6.85 2.38 -12.59
N GLY A 388 -6.14 1.32 -13.01
CA GLY A 388 -4.89 1.45 -13.78
C GLY A 388 -3.76 2.17 -13.05
N ARG A 389 -3.87 2.31 -11.72
CA ARG A 389 -2.92 3.11 -10.92
C ARG A 389 -1.62 2.37 -10.62
N LEU A 390 -1.56 1.05 -10.84
CA LEU A 390 -0.42 0.21 -10.46
C LEU A 390 -0.08 -0.80 -11.56
N ALA A 391 1.21 -1.04 -11.75
CA ALA A 391 1.70 -2.18 -12.51
C ALA A 391 1.40 -3.52 -11.79
N PRO A 392 1.27 -4.65 -12.50
CA PRO A 392 1.13 -5.98 -11.91
C PRO A 392 2.11 -6.32 -10.77
N SER A 393 3.39 -5.96 -10.91
CA SER A 393 4.42 -6.19 -9.89
C SER A 393 4.17 -5.40 -8.61
N LEU A 394 3.67 -4.17 -8.74
CA LEU A 394 3.31 -3.31 -7.61
C LEU A 394 2.03 -3.81 -6.90
N VAL A 395 1.09 -4.42 -7.62
CA VAL A 395 -0.05 -5.13 -7.01
C VAL A 395 0.43 -6.29 -6.15
N LEU A 396 1.39 -7.08 -6.64
CA LEU A 396 2.00 -8.17 -5.85
C LEU A 396 2.69 -7.60 -4.60
N ALA A 397 3.52 -6.57 -4.73
CA ALA A 397 4.21 -5.95 -3.61
C ALA A 397 3.23 -5.40 -2.56
N ARG A 398 2.15 -4.73 -2.98
CA ARG A 398 1.10 -4.22 -2.09
C ARG A 398 0.30 -5.32 -1.40
N THR A 399 -0.01 -6.38 -2.13
CA THR A 399 -0.71 -7.56 -1.58
C THR A 399 0.05 -8.14 -0.38
N PHE A 400 1.38 -8.13 -0.41
CA PHE A 400 2.22 -8.63 0.69
C PHE A 400 2.65 -7.58 1.73
N THR A 401 2.34 -6.31 1.53
CA THR A 401 2.72 -5.22 2.46
C THR A 401 1.50 -4.54 3.08
N SER A 402 0.56 -4.08 2.26
CA SER A 402 -0.64 -3.35 2.69
C SER A 402 -1.67 -4.25 3.35
N ILE A 403 -1.94 -5.46 2.84
CA ILE A 403 -2.92 -6.37 3.48
C ILE A 403 -2.49 -6.74 4.91
N PRO A 404 -1.23 -7.14 5.18
CA PRO A 404 -0.77 -7.35 6.56
C PRO A 404 -0.80 -6.05 7.40
N ALA A 405 -0.50 -4.89 6.83
CA ALA A 405 -0.58 -3.62 7.57
C ALA A 405 -2.02 -3.39 8.09
N HIS A 406 -3.02 -3.48 7.21
CA HIS A 406 -4.44 -3.37 7.58
C HIS A 406 -4.84 -4.38 8.65
N PHE A 407 -4.39 -5.63 8.53
CA PHE A 407 -4.61 -6.68 9.53
C PHE A 407 -4.08 -6.26 10.91
N PHE A 408 -2.82 -5.82 11.00
CA PHE A 408 -2.20 -5.54 12.29
C PHE A 408 -2.72 -4.25 12.92
N LEU A 409 -3.00 -3.23 12.11
CA LEU A 409 -3.61 -1.98 12.56
C LEU A 409 -4.98 -2.24 13.18
N ALA A 410 -5.80 -3.05 12.53
CA ALA A 410 -7.12 -3.41 13.05
C ALA A 410 -7.07 -4.31 14.28
N ALA A 411 -6.05 -5.15 14.43
CA ALA A 411 -5.84 -5.92 15.64
C ALA A 411 -5.58 -5.02 16.87
N LEU A 412 -5.07 -3.78 16.72
CA LEU A 412 -4.87 -2.84 17.83
C LEU A 412 -6.22 -2.43 18.45
N TRP A 413 -7.09 -1.80 17.65
CA TRP A 413 -8.40 -1.38 18.15
C TRP A 413 -9.33 -2.58 18.39
N GLY A 414 -9.16 -3.68 17.65
CA GLY A 414 -9.86 -4.94 17.87
C GLY A 414 -9.54 -5.55 19.23
N TYR A 415 -8.26 -5.59 19.62
CA TYR A 415 -7.87 -5.98 20.98
C TYR A 415 -8.56 -5.07 22.02
N ALA A 416 -8.52 -3.75 21.83
CA ALA A 416 -9.19 -2.83 22.76
C ALA A 416 -10.72 -3.05 22.82
N LEU A 417 -11.34 -3.44 21.70
CA LEU A 417 -12.76 -3.79 21.61
C LEU A 417 -13.06 -5.03 22.46
N GLY A 418 -12.31 -6.13 22.29
CA GLY A 418 -12.46 -7.34 23.09
C GLY A 418 -12.20 -7.10 24.58
N GLN A 419 -11.26 -6.21 24.89
CA GLN A 419 -10.99 -5.79 26.27
C GLN A 419 -12.16 -5.11 26.97
N THR A 420 -13.16 -4.59 26.25
CA THR A 420 -14.39 -4.04 26.85
C THR A 420 -15.28 -5.10 27.49
N LEU A 421 -15.03 -6.39 27.22
CA LEU A 421 -15.73 -7.49 27.88
C LEU A 421 -15.34 -7.60 29.36
N LEU A 422 -14.17 -7.09 29.74
CA LEU A 422 -13.61 -7.21 31.08
C LEU A 422 -14.08 -6.09 32.03
N PRO A 423 -14.31 -6.40 33.31
CA PRO A 423 -14.63 -5.40 34.32
C PRO A 423 -13.60 -4.26 34.39
N GLY A 424 -14.08 -3.02 34.56
CA GLY A 424 -13.23 -1.83 34.73
C GLY A 424 -12.54 -1.32 33.46
N ARG A 425 -12.81 -1.90 32.28
CA ARG A 425 -12.29 -1.38 30.99
C ARG A 425 -13.32 -0.51 30.30
N SER A 426 -12.93 0.74 30.02
CA SER A 426 -13.83 1.73 29.41
C SER A 426 -13.69 1.82 27.89
N ARG A 427 -14.72 2.39 27.25
CA ARG A 427 -14.70 2.76 25.82
C ARG A 427 -13.54 3.72 25.46
N GLY A 428 -13.00 4.45 26.43
CA GLY A 428 -11.81 5.28 26.23
C GLY A 428 -10.53 4.48 25.91
N LEU A 429 -10.50 3.17 26.19
CA LEU A 429 -9.43 2.29 25.71
C LEU A 429 -9.52 2.08 24.19
N VAL A 430 -10.73 1.86 23.67
CA VAL A 430 -10.98 1.68 22.23
C VAL A 430 -10.53 2.92 21.47
N PHE A 431 -10.92 4.12 21.93
CA PHE A 431 -10.50 5.37 21.30
C PHE A 431 -8.97 5.54 21.25
N ARG A 432 -8.26 5.21 22.34
CA ARG A 432 -6.78 5.31 22.37
C ARG A 432 -6.10 4.36 21.38
N TYR A 433 -6.58 3.12 21.27
CA TYR A 433 -6.02 2.16 20.32
C TYR A 433 -6.44 2.46 18.88
N PHE A 434 -7.63 3.01 18.67
CA PHE A 434 -8.06 3.56 17.38
C PHE A 434 -7.16 4.72 16.95
N ALA A 435 -6.92 5.71 17.82
CA ALA A 435 -6.04 6.83 17.53
C ALA A 435 -4.60 6.37 17.25
N LEU A 436 -4.10 5.39 18.02
CA LEU A 436 -2.82 4.75 17.75
C LEU A 436 -2.79 4.09 16.37
N ALA A 437 -3.82 3.31 16.02
CA ALA A 437 -3.92 2.68 14.71
C ALA A 437 -3.95 3.72 13.58
N ALA A 438 -4.72 4.80 13.72
CA ALA A 438 -4.77 5.89 12.75
C ALA A 438 -3.41 6.58 12.55
N ILE A 439 -2.66 6.84 13.63
CA ILE A 439 -1.31 7.42 13.56
C ILE A 439 -0.34 6.44 12.89
N LEU A 440 -0.38 5.16 13.24
CA LEU A 440 0.52 4.16 12.65
C LEU A 440 0.17 3.88 11.18
N HIS A 441 -1.11 3.94 10.81
CA HIS A 441 -1.56 3.91 9.42
C HIS A 441 -1.02 5.11 8.65
N GLY A 442 -1.23 6.34 9.17
CA GLY A 442 -0.71 7.54 8.55
C GLY A 442 0.82 7.53 8.44
N ALA A 443 1.52 6.96 9.41
CA ALA A 443 2.96 6.76 9.36
C ALA A 443 3.36 5.76 8.26
N PHE A 444 2.64 4.64 8.12
CA PHE A 444 2.89 3.67 7.06
C PHE A 444 2.80 4.31 5.67
N ASP A 445 1.74 5.08 5.40
CA ASP A 445 1.56 5.76 4.12
C ASP A 445 2.59 6.87 3.89
N ALA A 446 2.91 7.66 4.91
CA ALA A 446 3.92 8.71 4.83
C ALA A 446 5.31 8.13 4.53
N LEU A 447 5.66 7.00 5.16
CA LEU A 447 6.94 6.31 4.97
C LEU A 447 7.04 5.70 3.57
N LEU A 448 5.98 5.04 3.07
CA LEU A 448 5.95 4.50 1.71
C LEU A 448 5.99 5.60 0.64
N SER A 449 5.38 6.76 0.92
CA SER A 449 5.27 7.87 -0.03
C SER A 449 6.45 8.84 0.01
N THR A 450 7.40 8.66 0.94
CA THR A 450 8.61 9.48 1.08
C THR A 450 9.83 8.72 0.60
N ARG A 451 10.68 9.37 -0.19
CA ARG A 451 11.84 8.72 -0.82
C ARG A 451 12.81 8.19 0.22
N GLY A 452 13.30 6.97 -0.03
CA GLY A 452 14.26 6.30 0.83
C GLY A 452 13.69 5.76 2.15
N LEU A 453 12.42 6.03 2.47
CA LEU A 453 11.81 5.61 3.74
C LEU A 453 10.98 4.32 3.65
N ALA A 454 10.81 3.74 2.45
CA ALA A 454 10.12 2.47 2.28
C ALA A 454 10.66 1.34 3.19
N PRO A 455 11.99 1.16 3.40
CA PRO A 455 12.50 0.17 4.35
C PRO A 455 12.01 0.39 5.80
N VAL A 456 11.79 1.65 6.20
CA VAL A 456 11.28 1.98 7.54
C VAL A 456 9.81 1.59 7.67
N ALA A 457 9.01 1.72 6.60
CA ALA A 457 7.63 1.20 6.58
C ALA A 457 7.59 -0.33 6.78
N LEU A 458 8.59 -1.05 6.25
CA LEU A 458 8.72 -2.49 6.47
C LEU A 458 9.03 -2.82 7.93
N LEU A 459 9.96 -2.09 8.54
CA LEU A 459 10.26 -2.23 9.97
C LEU A 459 9.04 -1.92 10.84
N LEU A 460 8.23 -0.93 10.46
CA LEU A 460 6.96 -0.64 11.13
C LEU A 460 6.01 -1.84 11.06
N ASN A 461 5.84 -2.46 9.88
CA ASN A 461 5.03 -3.68 9.73
C ASN A 461 5.54 -4.86 10.56
N LEU A 462 6.86 -5.05 10.66
CA LEU A 462 7.45 -6.08 11.53
C LEU A 462 7.20 -5.78 13.01
N GLY A 463 7.27 -4.51 13.42
CA GLY A 463 6.91 -4.07 14.76
C GLY A 463 5.43 -4.31 15.08
N LEU A 464 4.54 -4.02 14.12
CA LEU A 464 3.11 -4.31 14.20
C LEU A 464 2.82 -5.81 14.29
N ALA A 465 3.52 -6.65 13.53
CA ALA A 465 3.43 -8.10 13.62
C ALA A 465 3.83 -8.61 15.02
N SER A 466 4.93 -8.09 15.56
CA SER A 466 5.35 -8.39 16.94
C SER A 466 4.33 -7.92 17.98
N ALA A 467 3.74 -6.74 17.80
CA ALA A 467 2.68 -6.24 18.67
C ALA A 467 1.45 -7.15 18.62
N PHE A 468 0.98 -7.56 17.43
CA PHE A 468 -0.13 -8.50 17.27
C PHE A 468 0.07 -9.78 18.07
N VAL A 469 1.26 -10.38 18.01
CA VAL A 469 1.60 -11.59 18.79
C VAL A 469 1.44 -11.35 20.29
N VAL A 470 1.87 -10.19 20.79
CA VAL A 470 1.70 -9.80 22.19
C VAL A 470 0.23 -9.57 22.54
N LEU A 471 -0.56 -8.94 21.66
CA LEU A 471 -1.97 -8.64 21.87
C LEU A 471 -2.82 -9.90 21.90
N VAL A 472 -2.62 -10.83 20.96
CA VAL A 472 -3.29 -12.15 20.95
C VAL A 472 -2.98 -12.90 22.24
N ARG A 473 -1.70 -12.96 22.64
CA ARG A 473 -1.31 -13.60 23.90
C ARG A 473 -1.95 -12.92 25.11
N ARG A 474 -2.12 -11.59 25.11
CA ARG A 474 -2.77 -10.85 26.20
C ARG A 474 -4.28 -11.06 26.21
N ALA A 475 -4.93 -11.11 25.05
CA ALA A 475 -6.36 -11.36 24.91
C ALA A 475 -6.70 -12.75 25.48
N LEU A 476 -5.92 -13.76 25.12
CA LEU A 476 -6.08 -15.15 25.56
C LEU A 476 -5.65 -15.41 27.01
N ARG A 477 -5.12 -14.40 27.72
CA ARG A 477 -4.66 -14.49 29.13
C ARG A 477 -5.64 -13.92 30.14
N ARG A 478 -6.69 -13.21 29.73
CA ARG A 478 -7.54 -12.44 30.65
C ARG A 478 -8.95 -13.02 30.72
N ALA A 479 -9.34 -13.49 31.90
CA ALA A 479 -10.66 -14.05 32.16
C ALA A 479 -11.73 -12.95 32.19
N ALA A 480 -12.80 -13.10 31.40
CA ALA A 480 -14.06 -12.40 31.64
C ALA A 480 -14.94 -13.32 32.52
N VAL A 481 -14.74 -13.29 33.83
CA VAL A 481 -15.61 -14.03 34.75
C VAL A 481 -17.00 -13.38 34.69
N GLY A 482 -18.02 -14.14 34.26
CA GLY A 482 -19.42 -13.71 34.33
C GLY A 482 -19.87 -13.49 35.78
N GLU A 483 -20.99 -12.80 35.99
CA GLU A 483 -21.48 -12.37 37.33
C GLU A 483 -21.72 -13.53 38.32
N GLU A 484 -21.83 -14.78 37.87
CA GLU A 484 -22.18 -15.94 38.70
C GLU A 484 -20.99 -16.81 39.14
N ALA A 485 -19.78 -16.60 38.64
CA ALA A 485 -18.65 -17.46 39.00
C ALA A 485 -18.00 -17.00 40.32
N PRO A 486 -17.95 -17.86 41.36
CA PRO A 486 -17.36 -17.50 42.65
C PRO A 486 -15.88 -17.13 42.48
N PRO A 487 -15.35 -16.18 43.28
CA PRO A 487 -13.97 -15.74 43.17
C PRO A 487 -13.01 -16.92 43.30
N LEU A 488 -12.06 -17.00 42.35
CA LEU A 488 -10.99 -17.99 42.33
C LEU A 488 -10.28 -18.06 43.68
N SER A 489 -10.41 -19.16 44.42
CA SER A 489 -9.49 -19.41 45.52
C SER A 489 -8.13 -19.82 44.93
N ARG A 490 -7.05 -19.14 45.34
CA ARG A 490 -5.68 -19.46 44.90
C ARG A 490 -5.27 -20.89 45.25
N GLU A 491 -5.93 -21.52 46.21
CA GLU A 491 -5.67 -22.90 46.64
C GLU A 491 -6.32 -23.96 45.73
N ARG A 492 -7.38 -23.63 44.98
CA ARG A 492 -8.08 -24.57 44.09
C ARG A 492 -7.88 -24.28 42.60
N SER A 493 -7.09 -23.27 42.25
CA SER A 493 -6.80 -22.89 40.86
C SER A 493 -5.34 -23.19 40.48
N THR A 494 -5.10 -23.92 39.39
CA THR A 494 -3.76 -24.22 38.87
C THR A 494 -3.55 -23.58 37.51
N ILE A 495 -2.50 -22.76 37.36
CA ILE A 495 -2.08 -22.20 36.07
C ILE A 495 -1.08 -23.15 35.40
N LEU A 496 -1.38 -23.64 34.20
CA LEU A 496 -0.55 -24.51 33.40
C LEU A 496 -0.21 -23.83 32.07
N ALA A 497 1.08 -23.60 31.83
CA ALA A 497 1.55 -23.16 30.54
C ALA A 497 1.46 -24.32 29.54
N THR A 498 0.63 -24.16 28.54
CA THR A 498 0.41 -25.11 27.44
C THR A 498 1.02 -24.53 26.17
N GLY A 499 1.58 -25.37 25.29
CA GLY A 499 2.39 -24.91 24.15
C GLY A 499 3.89 -24.86 24.48
N SER A 500 4.70 -24.37 23.54
CA SER A 500 6.16 -24.36 23.66
C SER A 500 6.71 -22.96 23.41
N PRO A 501 7.17 -22.23 24.44
CA PRO A 501 7.73 -20.89 24.27
C PRO A 501 8.92 -20.84 23.30
N ARG A 502 9.71 -21.92 23.23
CA ARG A 502 10.82 -22.03 22.29
C ARG A 502 10.31 -22.19 20.85
N ALA A 503 9.39 -23.14 20.61
CA ALA A 503 8.83 -23.36 19.27
C ALA A 503 7.99 -22.18 18.79
N PHE A 504 7.31 -21.49 19.71
CA PHE A 504 6.58 -20.26 19.44
C PHE A 504 7.51 -19.12 19.03
N ARG A 505 8.60 -18.88 19.76
CA ARG A 505 9.60 -17.88 19.37
C ARG A 505 10.23 -18.23 18.02
N ALA A 506 10.55 -19.51 17.78
CA ALA A 506 11.08 -19.96 16.50
C ALA A 506 10.08 -19.71 15.36
N SER A 507 8.79 -20.05 15.56
CA SER A 507 7.73 -19.81 14.59
C SER A 507 7.49 -18.32 14.35
N ALA A 508 7.53 -17.49 15.40
CA ALA A 508 7.42 -16.05 15.30
C ALA A 508 8.58 -15.48 14.45
N VAL A 509 9.83 -15.85 14.74
CA VAL A 509 10.99 -15.43 13.94
C VAL A 509 10.83 -15.89 12.48
N ALA A 510 10.42 -17.14 12.25
CA ALA A 510 10.23 -17.68 10.91
C ALA A 510 9.13 -16.94 10.12
N VAL A 511 8.02 -16.54 10.75
CA VAL A 511 6.99 -15.68 10.13
C VAL A 511 7.60 -14.34 9.70
N HIS A 512 8.40 -13.70 10.54
CA HIS A 512 9.03 -12.40 10.22
C HIS A 512 10.03 -12.54 9.06
N VAL A 513 10.84 -13.60 9.06
CA VAL A 513 11.79 -13.89 7.97
C VAL A 513 11.05 -14.15 6.66
N ALA A 514 10.02 -14.99 6.66
CA ALA A 514 9.23 -15.29 5.46
C ALA A 514 8.50 -14.05 4.91
N ALA A 515 7.95 -13.21 5.79
CA ALA A 515 7.34 -11.94 5.40
C ALA A 515 8.38 -10.98 4.79
N LEU A 516 9.58 -10.87 5.40
CA LEU A 516 10.66 -10.06 4.85
C LEU A 516 11.09 -10.53 3.46
N LEU A 517 11.18 -11.86 3.25
CA LEU A 517 11.51 -12.44 1.95
C LEU A 517 10.48 -12.07 0.87
N LEU A 518 9.17 -12.19 1.17
CA LEU A 518 8.10 -11.80 0.25
C LEU A 518 8.19 -10.31 -0.15
N VAL A 519 8.51 -9.46 0.81
CA VAL A 519 8.68 -8.03 0.56
C VAL A 519 9.92 -7.74 -0.27
N VAL A 520 11.07 -8.33 0.06
CA VAL A 520 12.32 -8.18 -0.69
C VAL A 520 12.13 -8.65 -2.14
N LEU A 521 11.39 -9.75 -2.34
CA LEU A 521 10.99 -10.19 -3.67
C LEU A 521 10.11 -9.13 -4.36
N GLY A 522 9.05 -8.65 -3.72
CA GLY A 522 8.18 -7.59 -4.26
C GLY A 522 8.96 -6.35 -4.71
N VAL A 523 9.83 -5.81 -3.84
CA VAL A 523 10.69 -4.66 -4.16
C VAL A 523 11.66 -4.98 -5.31
N SER A 524 12.17 -6.22 -5.37
CA SER A 524 13.05 -6.65 -6.47
C SER A 524 12.31 -6.73 -7.80
N ALA A 525 11.01 -7.05 -7.80
CA ALA A 525 10.14 -7.05 -8.99
C ALA A 525 9.77 -5.63 -9.47
N GLU A 526 9.96 -4.62 -8.64
CA GLU A 526 9.76 -3.21 -9.02
C GLU A 526 10.99 -2.57 -9.64
N ARG A 527 12.13 -3.27 -9.68
CA ARG A 527 13.32 -2.75 -10.37
C ARG A 527 13.04 -2.57 -11.86
N PRO A 528 13.42 -1.43 -12.48
CA PRO A 528 13.32 -1.26 -13.92
C PRO A 528 14.06 -2.42 -14.60
N GLY A 529 13.34 -3.23 -15.37
CA GLY A 529 13.92 -4.42 -15.98
C GLY A 529 13.56 -5.76 -15.31
N ALA A 530 13.00 -5.81 -14.10
CA ALA A 530 12.59 -7.09 -13.53
C ALA A 530 11.27 -7.57 -14.15
N ALA A 531 11.33 -8.33 -15.25
CA ALA A 531 10.19 -9.17 -15.61
C ALA A 531 10.22 -10.37 -14.63
N PRO A 532 9.22 -10.54 -13.75
CA PRO A 532 9.21 -11.67 -12.84
C PRO A 532 9.19 -12.97 -13.65
N GLY A 533 10.32 -13.67 -13.70
CA GLY A 533 10.44 -14.95 -14.39
C GLY A 533 9.98 -16.12 -13.51
N VAL A 534 10.05 -17.35 -14.05
CA VAL A 534 9.70 -18.58 -13.31
C VAL A 534 10.42 -18.68 -11.96
N ALA A 535 11.69 -18.28 -11.91
CA ALA A 535 12.48 -18.25 -10.68
C ALA A 535 11.92 -17.29 -9.61
N PHE A 536 11.42 -16.12 -10.03
CA PHE A 536 10.79 -15.16 -9.13
C PHE A 536 9.51 -15.75 -8.52
N TYR A 537 8.64 -16.30 -9.36
CA TYR A 537 7.39 -16.90 -8.90
C TYR A 537 7.65 -18.13 -8.01
N GLY A 538 8.66 -18.94 -8.33
CA GLY A 538 9.11 -20.04 -7.49
C GLY A 538 9.58 -19.57 -6.11
N ALA A 539 10.39 -18.50 -6.05
CA ALA A 539 10.84 -17.90 -4.80
C ALA A 539 9.68 -17.30 -3.99
N ALA A 540 8.75 -16.61 -4.64
CA ALA A 540 7.56 -16.05 -4.00
C ALA A 540 6.65 -17.14 -3.43
N LEU A 541 6.43 -18.22 -4.17
CA LEU A 541 5.64 -19.38 -3.71
C LEU A 541 6.32 -20.07 -2.52
N LEU A 542 7.64 -20.24 -2.56
CA LEU A 542 8.40 -20.79 -1.44
C LEU A 542 8.28 -19.90 -0.20
N ALA A 543 8.49 -18.59 -0.34
CA ALA A 543 8.38 -17.65 0.77
C ALA A 543 6.96 -17.61 1.35
N LEU A 544 5.92 -17.67 0.51
CA LEU A 544 4.53 -17.81 0.94
C LEU A 544 4.29 -19.13 1.67
N SER A 545 4.84 -20.24 1.17
CA SER A 545 4.70 -21.56 1.82
C SER A 545 5.36 -21.56 3.20
N LEU A 546 6.56 -20.98 3.31
CA LEU A 546 7.25 -20.78 4.58
C LEU A 546 6.45 -19.90 5.54
N LEU A 547 5.83 -18.83 5.04
CA LEU A 547 4.95 -17.97 5.83
C LEU A 547 3.76 -18.77 6.38
N VAL A 548 3.09 -19.57 5.54
CA VAL A 548 1.94 -20.40 5.95
C VAL A 548 2.35 -21.43 7.01
N VAL A 549 3.45 -22.15 6.79
CA VAL A 549 3.94 -23.15 7.76
C VAL A 549 4.34 -22.50 9.09
N SER A 550 5.01 -21.35 9.02
CA SER A 550 5.44 -20.62 10.22
C SER A 550 4.25 -20.02 10.98
N ALA A 551 3.25 -19.49 10.27
CA ALA A 551 2.01 -18.98 10.85
C ALA A 551 1.22 -20.13 11.50
N TRP A 552 1.14 -21.28 10.85
CA TRP A 552 0.56 -22.48 11.45
C TRP A 552 1.30 -22.87 12.74
N GLY A 553 2.64 -22.93 12.70
CA GLY A 553 3.48 -23.19 13.87
C GLY A 553 3.25 -22.19 15.02
N LEU A 554 3.11 -20.91 14.70
CA LEU A 554 2.81 -19.84 15.65
C LEU A 554 1.46 -20.08 16.35
N SER A 555 0.41 -20.38 15.57
CA SER A 555 -0.91 -20.68 16.11
C SER A 555 -0.92 -21.97 16.94
N ALA A 556 -0.18 -22.99 16.51
CA ALA A 556 -0.15 -24.30 17.16
C ALA A 556 0.61 -24.26 18.48
N THR A 557 1.75 -23.56 18.53
CA THR A 557 2.70 -23.60 19.65
C THR A 557 2.52 -22.47 20.68
N LEU A 558 1.53 -21.59 20.48
CA LEU A 558 1.23 -20.44 21.32
C LEU A 558 1.21 -20.83 22.81
N PRO A 559 2.07 -20.22 23.65
CA PRO A 559 2.09 -20.47 25.08
C PRO A 559 0.85 -19.87 25.76
N LEU A 560 -0.14 -20.71 26.07
CA LEU A 560 -1.37 -20.34 26.75
C LEU A 560 -1.30 -20.78 28.20
N ASP A 561 -1.61 -19.86 29.11
CA ASP A 561 -1.72 -20.18 30.53
C ASP A 561 -3.17 -20.64 30.76
N VAL A 562 -3.34 -21.93 30.99
CA VAL A 562 -4.64 -22.56 31.26
C VAL A 562 -4.84 -22.60 32.76
N VAL A 563 -5.95 -22.07 33.25
CA VAL A 563 -6.31 -22.19 34.66
C VAL A 563 -7.19 -23.43 34.82
N LEU A 564 -6.91 -24.28 35.79
CA LEU A 564 -7.78 -25.39 36.20
C LEU A 564 -8.36 -25.06 37.56
N ASP A 565 -9.67 -24.97 37.73
CA ASP A 565 -10.33 -24.70 39.00
C ASP A 565 -11.54 -25.62 39.26
N GLY A 566 -12.22 -25.43 40.39
CA GLY A 566 -13.39 -26.25 40.78
C GLY A 566 -14.63 -26.11 39.88
N THR A 567 -14.58 -25.24 38.86
CA THR A 567 -15.57 -25.14 37.79
C THR A 567 -15.09 -25.75 36.47
N GLY A 568 -13.82 -26.18 36.39
CA GLY A 568 -13.24 -26.89 35.24
C GLY A 568 -11.93 -26.31 34.73
N ILE A 569 -11.72 -26.34 33.40
CA ILE A 569 -10.54 -25.81 32.71
C ILE A 569 -10.90 -24.44 32.16
N THR A 570 -10.39 -23.35 32.73
CA THR A 570 -10.56 -21.99 32.22
C THR A 570 -9.40 -21.60 31.31
N PHE A 571 -9.68 -21.49 29.99
CA PHE A 571 -8.89 -20.65 29.09
C PHE A 571 -9.40 -19.22 29.27
N ALA A 572 -8.50 -18.32 29.64
CA ALA A 572 -8.89 -17.04 30.18
C ALA A 572 -9.63 -16.17 29.14
N GLY A 573 -10.96 -16.01 29.28
CA GLY A 573 -11.69 -15.03 28.49
C GLY A 573 -13.20 -15.17 28.36
N SER A 574 -13.74 -16.38 28.36
CA SER A 574 -15.15 -16.58 28.02
C SER A 574 -16.12 -16.04 29.06
N ARG A 575 -17.13 -15.29 28.61
CA ARG A 575 -18.31 -14.89 29.41
C ARG A 575 -19.30 -16.03 29.65
N ARG A 576 -19.12 -17.20 29.01
CA ARG A 576 -19.94 -18.38 29.22
C ARG A 576 -19.35 -19.29 30.27
N THR A 577 -20.23 -19.90 31.05
CA THR A 577 -19.88 -21.05 31.89
C THR A 577 -19.45 -22.22 31.00
N TRP A 578 -18.43 -22.95 31.44
CA TRP A 578 -17.86 -24.04 30.64
C TRP A 578 -18.80 -25.26 30.56
N PRO A 579 -18.74 -26.01 29.45
CA PRO A 579 -19.46 -27.28 29.34
C PRO A 579 -18.95 -28.26 30.39
N SER A 580 -19.83 -29.14 30.90
CA SER A 580 -19.43 -30.12 31.91
C SER A 580 -18.31 -31.01 31.37
N ILE A 581 -17.24 -31.15 32.15
CA ILE A 581 -16.09 -31.97 31.74
C ILE A 581 -16.44 -33.44 32.00
N ALA A 582 -16.49 -34.22 30.93
CA ALA A 582 -16.76 -35.66 30.99
C ALA A 582 -15.49 -36.49 31.26
N GLY A 583 -14.31 -35.94 30.94
CA GLY A 583 -13.04 -36.59 31.19
C GLY A 583 -11.89 -35.96 30.40
N ALA A 584 -10.68 -36.47 30.59
CA ALA A 584 -9.53 -36.06 29.79
C ALA A 584 -8.64 -37.25 29.45
N THR A 585 -8.09 -37.25 28.24
CA THR A 585 -7.19 -38.28 27.73
C THR A 585 -5.95 -37.63 27.14
N ARG A 586 -4.81 -38.31 27.30
CA ARG A 586 -3.57 -37.92 26.63
C ARG A 586 -3.58 -38.53 25.23
N SER A 587 -3.39 -37.71 24.22
CA SER A 587 -3.24 -38.15 22.83
C SER A 587 -1.86 -37.78 22.28
N ARG A 588 -1.42 -38.50 21.25
CA ARG A 588 -0.14 -38.25 20.57
C ARG A 588 -0.41 -38.03 19.10
N ALA A 589 0.16 -36.96 18.53
CA ALA A 589 0.19 -36.76 17.09
C ALA A 589 1.61 -36.39 16.67
N GLY A 590 2.29 -37.34 16.00
CA GLY A 590 3.70 -37.22 15.62
C GLY A 590 4.64 -37.10 16.84
N PRO A 591 5.57 -36.13 16.87
CA PRO A 591 6.47 -35.90 18.00
C PRO A 591 5.81 -35.15 19.18
N PHE A 592 4.57 -34.67 19.01
CA PHE A 592 3.91 -33.84 19.99
C PHE A 592 2.88 -34.63 20.82
N HIS A 593 2.85 -34.35 22.12
CA HIS A 593 1.80 -34.81 23.00
C HIS A 593 0.71 -33.74 23.13
N PHE A 594 -0.52 -34.17 23.23
CA PHE A 594 -1.69 -33.34 23.44
C PHE A 594 -2.49 -33.89 24.62
N PHE A 595 -3.21 -33.01 25.28
CA PHE A 595 -4.16 -33.35 26.32
C PHE A 595 -5.55 -32.98 25.79
N ALA A 596 -6.35 -33.99 25.52
CA ALA A 596 -7.69 -33.87 24.97
C ALA A 596 -8.70 -33.93 26.11
N ILE A 597 -9.49 -32.89 26.29
CA ILE A 597 -10.49 -32.76 27.35
C ILE A 597 -11.85 -32.94 26.70
N ALA A 598 -12.57 -33.99 27.08
CA ALA A 598 -13.93 -34.23 26.63
C ALA A 598 -14.89 -33.37 27.46
N SER A 599 -15.68 -32.54 26.78
CA SER A 599 -16.71 -31.69 27.38
C SER A 599 -18.08 -31.96 26.74
N SER A 600 -19.16 -31.49 27.36
CA SER A 600 -20.51 -31.61 26.79
C SER A 600 -20.71 -30.89 25.45
N GLU A 601 -19.78 -30.02 25.04
CA GLU A 601 -19.81 -29.33 23.74
C GLU A 601 -18.75 -29.84 22.75
N GLY A 602 -17.93 -30.84 23.15
CA GLY A 602 -16.92 -31.45 22.27
C GLY A 602 -15.55 -31.67 22.93
N GLU A 603 -14.58 -32.13 22.13
CA GLU A 603 -13.20 -32.37 22.57
C GLU A 603 -12.34 -31.12 22.40
N LEU A 604 -11.79 -30.62 23.51
CA LEU A 604 -10.83 -29.52 23.51
C LEU A 604 -9.39 -30.04 23.59
N ARG A 605 -8.57 -29.73 22.59
CA ARG A 605 -7.16 -30.16 22.52
C ARG A 605 -6.20 -29.11 23.02
N VAL A 606 -5.40 -29.49 24.01
CA VAL A 606 -4.41 -28.66 24.68
C VAL A 606 -3.01 -29.15 24.35
N GLY A 607 -2.19 -28.26 23.78
CA GLY A 607 -0.82 -28.58 23.37
C GLY A 607 -0.35 -27.74 22.19
N PRO A 608 0.82 -28.07 21.62
CA PRO A 608 1.65 -29.25 21.90
C PRO A 608 2.38 -29.18 23.26
N LEU A 609 2.56 -30.34 23.89
CA LEU A 609 3.20 -30.55 25.19
C LEU A 609 4.39 -31.52 25.05
N THR A 610 5.36 -31.39 25.94
CA THR A 610 6.36 -32.47 26.16
C THR A 610 5.70 -33.61 26.93
N LEU A 611 6.26 -34.84 26.84
CA LEU A 611 5.75 -35.99 27.59
C LEU A 611 5.65 -35.69 29.09
N ALA A 612 6.68 -35.07 29.66
CA ALA A 612 6.71 -34.68 31.08
C ALA A 612 5.61 -33.67 31.43
N ARG A 613 5.37 -32.66 30.58
CA ARG A 613 4.30 -31.67 30.80
C ARG A 613 2.91 -32.27 30.62
N ALA A 614 2.74 -33.20 29.69
CA ALA A 614 1.48 -33.90 29.50
C ALA A 614 1.16 -34.80 30.71
N ALA A 615 2.16 -35.47 31.29
CA ALA A 615 2.00 -36.27 32.51
C ALA A 615 1.69 -35.39 33.74
N GLU A 616 2.39 -34.26 33.90
CA GLU A 616 2.11 -33.28 34.96
C GLU A 616 0.69 -32.72 34.85
N LEU A 617 0.24 -32.39 33.63
CA LEU A 617 -1.10 -31.88 33.38
C LEU A 617 -2.17 -32.92 33.74
N GLU A 618 -1.97 -34.17 33.35
CA GLU A 618 -2.90 -35.28 33.67
C GLU A 618 -3.02 -35.50 35.18
N GLU A 619 -1.90 -35.52 35.90
CA GLU A 619 -1.87 -35.69 37.34
C GLU A 619 -2.59 -34.54 38.07
N ARG A 620 -2.31 -33.30 37.68
CA ARG A 620 -2.95 -32.12 38.29
C ARG A 620 -4.44 -32.03 37.95
N PHE A 621 -4.83 -32.38 36.72
CA PHE A 621 -6.22 -32.42 36.30
C PHE A 621 -7.06 -33.33 37.21
N ARG A 622 -6.58 -34.55 37.51
CA ARG A 622 -7.26 -35.48 38.43
C ARG A 622 -7.43 -34.96 39.86
N ARG A 623 -6.58 -34.02 40.31
CA ARG A 623 -6.70 -33.41 41.66
C ARG A 623 -7.78 -32.34 41.72
N VAL A 624 -8.06 -31.67 40.60
CA VAL A 624 -9.01 -30.55 40.52
C VAL A 624 -10.39 -31.04 40.11
N VAL A 625 -10.46 -32.00 39.18
CA VAL A 625 -11.69 -32.64 38.70
C VAL A 625 -11.69 -34.08 39.21
N PRO A 626 -12.21 -34.35 40.43
CA PRO A 626 -12.37 -35.72 40.92
C PRO A 626 -13.35 -36.51 40.05
N ALA A 627 -13.14 -37.83 40.01
CA ALA A 627 -13.79 -38.78 39.11
C ALA A 627 -15.32 -38.83 39.21
#